data_AF-A0A9Q8PIZ4-F1
#
_entry.id   AF-A0A9Q8PIZ4-F1
#
_cell.length_a   1.000
_cell.length_b   1.000
_cell.length_c   1.000
_cell.angle_alpha   90.00
_cell.angle_beta   90.00
_cell.angle_gamma   90.00
#
_symmetry.space_group_name_H-M   'P 1'
#
loop_
_entity.id
_entity.type
_entity.pdbx_description
1 polymer ?
#
loop_
_entity_poly.entity_id
_entity_poly.type
_entity_poly.pdbx_seq_one_letter_code
_entity_poly.pdbx_strand_id
1 'polypeptide(L)'
;MGVLCLVYLICAIRTNVIFFVILLPLPPAFALLAAANWYAGIGEMACSQTLQVVAGALTFITDVLGWYLFTSLLLASIDAPFQLPVFDLSTKVPGTSSKNKNAERTEADLERG
;
A
#
# COMPACT_ATOMS: atom_id res chain seq x y z
N MET A 1 14.07 -3.87 -4.82
CA MET A 1 12.77 -3.78 -4.12
C MET A 1 12.07 -2.43 -4.30
N GLY A 2 12.77 -1.29 -4.30
CA GLY A 2 12.13 0.04 -4.38
C GLY A 2 11.17 0.29 -5.57
N VAL A 3 11.54 -0.09 -6.81
CA VAL A 3 10.67 0.11 -7.99
C VAL A 3 9.39 -0.72 -7.91
N LEU A 4 9.48 -1.97 -7.46
CA LEU A 4 8.30 -2.82 -7.26
C LEU A 4 7.36 -2.23 -6.20
N CYS A 5 7.90 -1.70 -5.10
CA CYS A 5 7.11 -1.03 -4.08
C CYS A 5 6.39 0.22 -4.61
N LEU A 6 6.98 0.97 -5.55
CA LEU A 6 6.29 2.09 -6.22
C LEU A 6 5.12 1.61 -7.09
N VAL A 7 5.30 0.52 -7.83
CA VAL A 7 4.21 -0.07 -8.63
C VAL A 7 3.08 -0.55 -7.71
N TYR A 8 3.42 -1.21 -6.59
CA TYR A 8 2.44 -1.65 -5.60
C TYR A 8 1.73 -0.48 -4.93
N LEU A 9 2.43 0.62 -4.64
CA LEU A 9 1.82 1.84 -4.09
C LEU A 9 0.71 2.39 -5.01
N ILE A 10 0.97 2.43 -6.33
CA ILE A 10 -0.01 2.90 -7.32
C ILE A 10 -1.21 1.95 -7.37
N CYS A 11 -0.98 0.65 -7.36
CA CYS A 11 -2.07 -0.34 -7.37
C CYS A 11 -2.88 -0.35 -6.07
N ALA A 12 -2.27 -0.01 -4.93
CA ALA A 12 -2.90 -0.05 -3.61
C ALA A 12 -3.99 1.01 -3.39
N ILE A 13 -4.07 2.04 -4.24
CA ILE A 13 -5.09 3.10 -4.18
C ILE A 13 -6.52 2.54 -4.23
N ARG A 14 -6.72 1.35 -4.82
CA ARG A 14 -8.04 0.71 -4.91
C ARG A 14 -8.36 -0.30 -3.79
N THR A 15 -7.37 -0.75 -3.01
CA THR A 15 -7.57 -1.89 -2.09
C THR A 15 -7.99 -1.49 -0.69
N ASN A 16 -7.23 -0.64 0.01
CA ASN A 16 -7.54 -0.21 1.39
C ASN A 16 -6.58 0.92 1.84
N VAL A 17 -7.07 1.86 2.66
CA VAL A 17 -6.26 3.02 3.11
C VAL A 17 -5.06 2.52 3.89
N ILE A 18 -5.27 1.56 4.80
CA ILE A 18 -4.17 1.06 5.64
C ILE A 18 -3.11 0.37 4.78
N PHE A 19 -3.51 -0.39 3.75
CA PHE A 19 -2.54 -1.03 2.84
C PHE A 19 -1.72 -0.01 2.05
N PHE A 20 -2.35 1.09 1.63
CA PHE A 20 -1.64 2.21 1.01
C PHE A 20 -0.66 2.90 1.98
N VAL A 21 -1.06 3.14 3.24
CA VAL A 21 -0.21 3.78 4.26
C VAL A 21 1.00 2.91 4.62
N ILE A 22 0.87 1.57 4.58
CA ILE A 22 2.01 0.64 4.73
C ILE A 22 2.97 0.77 3.56
N LEU A 23 2.45 0.85 2.34
CA LEU A 23 3.28 0.93 1.13
C LEU A 23 3.91 2.31 0.92
N LEU A 24 3.41 3.37 1.55
CA LEU A 24 3.94 4.74 1.40
C LEU A 24 5.38 4.95 1.89
N PRO A 25 5.78 4.49 3.10
CA PRO A 25 7.15 4.60 3.60
C PRO A 25 8.14 3.59 2.97
N LEU A 26 7.66 2.52 2.33
CA LEU A 26 8.52 1.47 1.76
C LEU A 26 9.44 1.94 0.62
N PRO A 27 8.95 2.63 -0.44
CA PRO A 27 9.80 3.17 -1.50
C PRO A 27 10.91 4.10 -1.01
N PRO A 28 10.66 5.13 -0.17
CA PRO A 28 11.73 5.95 0.36
C PRO A 28 12.66 5.17 1.27
N ALA A 29 12.17 4.21 2.09
CA ALA A 29 13.04 3.39 2.93
C ALA A 29 14.06 2.57 2.12
N PHE A 30 13.64 1.96 1.00
CA PHE A 30 14.56 1.24 0.12
C PHE A 30 15.54 2.19 -0.60
N ALA A 31 15.11 3.40 -0.95
CA ALA A 31 16.00 4.40 -1.55
C ALA A 31 17.06 4.89 -0.54
N LEU A 32 16.66 5.14 0.71
CA LEU A 32 17.54 5.51 1.82
C LEU A 32 18.55 4.40 2.13
N LEU A 33 18.11 3.14 2.13
CA LEU A 33 18.99 2.00 2.38
C LEU A 33 19.99 1.79 1.24
N ALA A 34 19.58 2.01 -0.02
CA ALA A 34 20.50 2.00 -1.15
C ALA A 34 21.54 3.12 -1.05
N ALA A 35 21.10 4.33 -0.69
CA ALA A 35 22.00 5.46 -0.45
C ALA A 35 22.94 5.19 0.74
N ALA A 36 22.47 4.60 1.84
CA ALA A 36 23.32 4.23 2.98
C ALA A 36 24.46 3.29 2.57
N ASN A 37 24.18 2.29 1.74
CA ASN A 37 25.19 1.37 1.20
C ASN A 37 26.17 2.07 0.25
N TRP A 38 25.67 3.03 -0.55
CA TRP A 38 26.52 3.84 -1.41
C TRP A 38 27.50 4.71 -0.59
N TYR A 39 27.02 5.39 0.44
CA TYR A 39 27.84 6.20 1.34
C TYR A 39 28.84 5.37 2.15
N ALA A 40 28.47 4.14 2.52
CA ALA A 40 29.40 3.19 3.13
C ALA A 40 30.55 2.81 2.17
N GLY A 41 30.24 2.62 0.87
CA GLY A 41 31.24 2.27 -0.14
C GLY A 41 32.26 3.37 -0.44
N ILE A 42 31.88 4.64 -0.30
CA ILE A 42 32.81 5.78 -0.45
C ILE A 42 33.57 6.13 0.84
N GLY A 43 33.34 5.40 1.94
CA GLY A 43 34.00 5.60 3.22
C GLY A 43 33.33 6.62 4.15
N GLU A 44 32.18 7.20 3.76
CA GLU A 44 31.47 8.21 4.54
C GLU A 44 30.50 7.56 5.53
N MET A 45 31.06 7.02 6.62
CA MET A 45 30.34 6.18 7.58
C MET A 45 29.31 6.95 8.42
N ALA A 46 29.55 8.23 8.72
CA ALA A 46 28.62 9.04 9.51
C ALA A 46 27.28 9.22 8.78
N CYS A 47 27.34 9.61 7.50
CA CYS A 47 26.16 9.74 6.65
C CYS A 47 25.45 8.38 6.47
N SER A 48 26.21 7.32 6.19
CA SER A 48 25.66 5.96 6.03
C SER A 48 24.83 5.51 7.24
N GLN A 49 25.34 5.69 8.45
CA GLN A 49 24.63 5.31 9.69
C GLN A 49 23.33 6.10 9.87
N THR A 50 23.36 7.43 9.64
CA THR A 50 22.14 8.24 9.77
C THR A 50 21.05 7.82 8.78
N LEU A 51 21.40 7.58 7.51
CA LEU A 51 20.46 7.08 6.51
C LEU A 51 19.91 5.69 6.87
N GLN A 52 20.75 4.83 7.43
CA GLN A 52 20.34 3.50 7.87
C GLN A 52 19.33 3.55 9.04
N VAL A 53 19.53 4.45 10.00
CA VAL A 53 18.57 4.67 11.11
C VAL A 53 17.24 5.18 10.58
N VAL A 54 17.25 6.15 9.66
CA VAL A 54 16.01 6.69 9.06
C VAL A 54 15.29 5.61 8.24
N ALA A 55 16.02 4.83 7.45
CA ALA A 55 15.45 3.70 6.71
C ALA A 55 14.81 2.68 7.66
N GLY A 56 15.50 2.33 8.76
CA GLY A 56 15.00 1.41 9.79
C GLY A 56 13.75 1.92 10.51
N ALA A 57 13.68 3.23 10.80
CA ALA A 57 12.51 3.83 11.41
C ALA A 57 11.27 3.75 10.51
N LEU A 58 11.44 3.99 9.19
CA LEU A 58 10.36 3.88 8.21
C LEU A 58 9.87 2.43 8.07
N THR A 59 10.78 1.45 8.01
CA THR A 59 10.40 0.04 7.97
C THR A 59 9.74 -0.43 9.27
N PHE A 60 10.17 0.09 10.43
CA PHE A 60 9.53 -0.24 11.70
C PHE A 60 8.07 0.21 11.77
N ILE A 61 7.77 1.43 11.31
CA ILE A 61 6.38 1.92 11.21
C ILE A 61 5.56 1.01 10.26
N THR A 62 6.19 0.57 9.17
CA THR A 62 5.58 -0.35 8.20
C THR A 62 5.22 -1.68 8.87
N ASP A 63 6.11 -2.24 9.68
CA ASP A 63 5.89 -3.51 10.39
C ASP A 63 4.77 -3.41 11.43
N VAL A 64 4.69 -2.31 12.19
CA VAL A 64 3.62 -2.09 13.17
C VAL A 64 2.24 -2.02 12.48
N LEU A 65 2.16 -1.33 11.35
CA LEU A 65 0.94 -1.28 10.56
C LEU A 65 0.64 -2.63 9.86
N GLY A 66 1.68 -3.36 9.47
CA GLY A 66 1.57 -4.73 8.95
C GLY A 66 0.93 -5.68 9.97
N TRP A 67 1.35 -5.59 11.24
CA TRP A 67 0.72 -6.34 12.34
C TRP A 67 -0.76 -5.99 12.50
N TYR A 68 -1.13 -4.70 12.39
CA TYR A 68 -2.53 -4.30 12.41
C TYR A 68 -3.36 -4.92 11.27
N LEU A 69 -2.85 -4.90 10.03
CA LEU A 69 -3.54 -5.55 8.90
C LEU A 69 -3.62 -7.06 9.07
N PHE A 70 -2.54 -7.69 9.51
CA PHE A 70 -2.49 -9.12 9.71
C PHE A 70 -3.54 -9.58 10.72
N THR A 71 -3.64 -8.90 11.87
CA THR A 71 -4.68 -9.18 12.86
C THR A 71 -6.08 -8.94 12.30
N SER A 72 -6.28 -7.86 11.53
CA SER A 72 -7.57 -7.56 10.91
C SER A 72 -8.00 -8.65 9.91
N LEU A 73 -7.07 -9.16 9.12
CA LEU A 73 -7.31 -10.24 8.16
C LEU A 73 -7.60 -11.57 8.85
N LEU A 74 -6.88 -11.88 9.94
CA LEU A 74 -7.13 -13.07 10.75
C LEU A 74 -8.51 -13.02 11.41
N LEU A 75 -8.92 -11.88 11.96
CA LEU A 75 -10.23 -11.71 12.58
C LEU A 75 -11.37 -11.91 11.55
N ALA A 76 -11.16 -11.44 10.31
CA ALA A 76 -12.07 -11.70 9.21
C ALA A 76 -12.12 -13.19 8.81
N SER A 77 -10.99 -13.91 8.89
CA SER A 77 -10.93 -15.34 8.51
C SER A 77 -11.67 -16.27 9.48
N ILE A 78 -11.83 -15.87 10.73
CA ILE A 78 -12.54 -16.64 11.77
C ILE A 78 -14.00 -16.19 11.95
N ASP A 79 -14.50 -15.29 11.10
CA ASP A 79 -15.86 -14.73 11.16
C ASP A 79 -16.20 -14.10 12.53
N ALA A 80 -15.25 -13.37 13.12
CA ALA A 80 -15.46 -12.73 14.41
C ALA A 80 -16.52 -11.62 14.34
N PRO A 81 -17.32 -11.40 15.40
CA PRO A 81 -18.38 -10.39 15.42
C PRO A 81 -17.86 -8.93 15.44
N PHE A 82 -16.54 -8.73 15.54
CA PHE A 82 -15.91 -7.42 15.52
C PHE A 82 -15.04 -7.28 14.27
N GLN A 83 -15.28 -6.24 13.47
CA GLN A 83 -14.47 -5.92 12.30
C GLN A 83 -13.67 -4.65 12.56
N LEU A 84 -12.34 -4.74 12.47
CA LEU A 84 -11.49 -3.54 12.54
C LEU A 84 -11.60 -2.75 11.23
N PRO A 85 -11.77 -1.41 11.31
CA PRO A 85 -11.92 -0.59 10.12
C PRO A 85 -10.58 -0.51 9.38
N VAL A 86 -10.50 -1.18 8.23
CA VAL A 86 -9.37 -1.09 7.30
C VAL A 86 -9.51 0.08 6.30
N PHE A 87 -10.71 0.69 6.24
CA PHE A 87 -11.10 1.76 5.32
C PHE A 87 -10.89 1.38 3.85
N ASP A 88 -11.86 0.68 3.28
CA ASP A 88 -11.87 0.28 1.87
C ASP A 88 -12.06 1.49 0.93
N LEU A 89 -11.15 1.70 -0.02
CA LEU A 89 -11.28 2.75 -1.04
C LEU A 89 -11.99 2.27 -2.31
N SER A 90 -12.33 0.98 -2.42
CA SER A 90 -13.01 0.41 -3.59
C SER A 90 -14.29 1.18 -3.94
N THR A 91 -14.99 1.72 -2.94
CA THR A 91 -16.21 2.52 -3.13
C THR A 91 -15.95 3.92 -3.70
N LYS A 92 -14.75 4.49 -3.52
CA LYS A 92 -14.40 5.86 -3.97
C LYS A 92 -13.68 5.91 -5.31
N VAL A 93 -13.04 4.81 -5.74
CA VAL A 93 -12.34 4.73 -7.03
C VAL A 93 -13.00 3.66 -7.91
N PRO A 94 -14.12 3.97 -8.59
CA PRO A 94 -14.86 2.99 -9.38
C PRO A 94 -13.95 2.31 -10.41
N GLY A 95 -14.03 0.98 -10.45
CA GLY A 95 -13.37 0.15 -11.44
C GLY A 95 -13.96 0.38 -12.83
N THR A 96 -13.17 0.17 -13.89
CA THR A 96 -13.65 0.15 -15.28
C THR A 96 -14.84 -0.81 -15.45
N SER A 97 -14.91 -1.88 -14.65
CA SER A 97 -16.04 -2.84 -14.64
C SER A 97 -17.38 -2.21 -14.24
N SER A 98 -17.40 -1.22 -13.33
CA SER A 98 -18.63 -0.47 -12.99
C SER A 98 -19.07 0.43 -14.14
N LYS A 99 -18.12 0.91 -14.96
CA LYS A 99 -18.38 1.72 -16.15
C LYS A 99 -19.03 0.88 -17.27
N ASN A 100 -18.56 -0.35 -17.48
CA ASN A 100 -19.15 -1.26 -18.47
C ASN A 100 -20.55 -1.73 -18.08
N LYS A 101 -20.81 -2.05 -16.80
CA LYS A 101 -22.15 -2.46 -16.37
C LYS A 101 -23.20 -1.35 -16.54
N ASN A 102 -22.83 -0.09 -16.35
CA ASN A 102 -23.73 1.03 -16.63
C ASN A 102 -23.92 1.27 -18.13
N ALA A 103 -22.90 1.03 -18.96
CA ALA A 103 -23.01 1.11 -20.41
C ALA A 103 -23.97 0.02 -20.95
N GLU A 104 -23.75 -1.25 -20.57
CA GLU A 104 -24.63 -2.37 -20.97
C GLU A 104 -26.07 -2.19 -20.48
N ARG A 105 -26.27 -1.63 -19.29
CA ARG A 105 -27.62 -1.36 -18.76
C ARG A 105 -28.30 -0.21 -19.53
N THR A 106 -27.54 0.82 -19.92
CA THR A 106 -28.04 1.92 -20.76
C THR A 106 -28.41 1.43 -22.16
N GLU A 107 -27.62 0.51 -22.74
CA GLU A 107 -27.90 -0.09 -24.05
C GLU A 107 -29.15 -0.98 -24.00
N ALA A 108 -29.30 -1.80 -22.96
CA ALA A 108 -30.48 -2.66 -22.77
C ALA A 108 -31.78 -1.87 -22.51
N ASP A 109 -31.70 -0.69 -21.89
CA ASP A 109 -32.84 0.21 -21.69
C ASP A 109 -33.23 0.92 -23.00
N LEU A 110 -32.28 1.15 -23.91
CA LEU A 110 -32.49 1.73 -25.25
C LEU A 110 -33.14 0.74 -26.23
N GLU A 111 -32.83 -0.55 -26.14
CA GLU A 111 -33.44 -1.59 -26.99
C GLU A 111 -34.87 -1.98 -26.56
N ARG A 112 -35.34 -1.53 -25.39
CA ARG A 112 -36.68 -1.83 -24.86
C ARG A 112 -37.71 -0.71 -25.03
N GLY A 113 -37.33 0.45 -25.55
CA GLY A 113 -38.22 1.58 -25.86
C GLY A 113 -38.57 1.66 -27.34
#